data_AF-A0A4P9Z471-F1
#
_entry.id   AF-A0A4P9Z471-F1
#
_cell.length_a   1.000
_cell.length_b   1.000
_cell.length_c   1.000
_cell.angle_alpha   90.00
_cell.angle_beta   90.00
_cell.angle_gamma   90.00
#
_symmetry.space_group_name_H-M   'P 1'
#
loop_
_entity.id
_entity.type
_entity.pdbx_description
1 polymer ?
#
loop_
_entity_poly.entity_id
_entity_poly.type
_entity_poly.pdbx_seq_one_letter_code
_entity_poly.pdbx_strand_id
1 'polypeptide(L)'
;MESDERDDAKRAPAVAEEAFSELTVLESYAEAYSKDFGEIQAIDVRLVADLAQAEAENVRAILEADKQVGAVISQLESAIRELDSIEAWSETFKAQLKVIGEDVQLIQSQNKAMHVQTRNQKSLLREVDELLAALSIPEKSLSTLREESLSTDQGIVKVEEAAARLLRRLNNKFDEGLRDMYVVNERIEYFHLHANNFAVRMVDFLKIAFTFQYAKSGVVASFVLNGHRTLEESLSRYRGLMLWIKEVDPRRHNELLDLYAQAVSVAYKEEIKELLGFCLGVLMPKKQPTEDTEHLFTSATKGGHNTAQSGANSLRKYDLALAKAVQSIISAIVREQNFVTDLFHLGTSYGYMAWVRGGHKTIGKLDRPREQTTDIKLKKRMMGLMDDMFKGLLVDLMTNIEQVARISSISLVALLATVEDLTVQLDNSNQQYPILMLTNMQKRLTNLFDNFIDEQIKAIEETKVTTKKRSGILPFIRIFPASYDLHLTTYIKLNARRAIGKLLEFFDGVDVLLKTTAPQEIGFHVSYNKAQLKKVIQQYPWKEVKRSIDSLYKRVNKHFSDEDGLFQVVWHGVQEEFIRDYNRFIDLLQRCYSDTGLSLEFDINDLLGTFSELAQGNRRNR
;
A
#
# COMPACT_ATOMS: atom_id res chain seq x y z
N MET A 1 -38.60 -128.90 -37.65
CA MET A 1 -37.81 -130.00 -38.24
C MET A 1 -38.16 -130.06 -39.72
N GLU A 2 -37.52 -130.96 -40.45
CA GLU A 2 -37.99 -131.66 -41.67
C GLU A 2 -39.52 -131.66 -41.93
N SER A 3 -40.07 -131.79 -43.14
CA SER A 3 -39.55 -131.69 -44.54
C SER A 3 -40.72 -131.96 -45.53
N ASP A 4 -40.72 -131.33 -46.72
CA ASP A 4 -40.92 -131.90 -48.09
C ASP A 4 -42.14 -132.72 -48.64
N GLU A 5 -42.39 -132.54 -49.97
CA GLU A 5 -42.81 -133.51 -51.05
C GLU A 5 -44.27 -134.08 -51.17
N ARG A 6 -44.86 -134.52 -52.33
CA ARG A 6 -44.72 -134.52 -53.86
C ARG A 6 -46.17 -134.66 -54.50
N ASP A 7 -46.68 -134.40 -55.73
CA ASP A 7 -46.45 -133.61 -56.97
C ASP A 7 -47.64 -133.60 -58.07
N ASP A 8 -48.50 -134.64 -58.30
CA ASP A 8 -49.50 -134.87 -59.43
C ASP A 8 -50.53 -136.09 -59.24
N ALA A 9 -51.43 -136.38 -60.23
CA ALA A 9 -51.85 -137.72 -60.79
C ALA A 9 -52.65 -138.86 -60.06
N LYS A 10 -53.35 -139.85 -60.70
CA LYS A 10 -54.09 -140.03 -62.01
C LYS A 10 -54.90 -141.38 -62.09
N ARG A 11 -55.56 -141.65 -63.25
CA ARG A 11 -56.52 -142.75 -63.60
C ARG A 11 -55.98 -144.21 -63.70
N ALA A 12 -56.91 -145.18 -63.71
CA ALA A 12 -56.76 -146.55 -64.28
C ALA A 12 -57.12 -146.66 -65.78
N PRO A 13 -56.69 -147.74 -66.47
CA PRO A 13 -57.62 -148.57 -67.27
C PRO A 13 -57.25 -150.07 -67.31
N ALA A 14 -58.02 -150.89 -68.04
CA ALA A 14 -57.70 -152.29 -68.34
C ALA A 14 -58.21 -152.74 -69.72
N VAL A 15 -57.40 -153.51 -70.47
CA VAL A 15 -57.79 -154.45 -71.53
C VAL A 15 -56.78 -155.60 -71.48
N ALA A 16 -57.25 -156.85 -71.56
CA ALA A 16 -56.41 -158.02 -71.80
C ALA A 16 -56.58 -158.50 -73.24
N GLU A 17 -55.54 -159.09 -73.81
CA GLU A 17 -55.64 -159.83 -75.08
C GLU A 17 -55.21 -161.28 -74.88
N GLU A 18 -55.80 -162.17 -75.68
CA GLU A 18 -55.53 -163.61 -75.75
C GLU A 18 -54.13 -163.86 -76.37
N ALA A 19 -53.07 -163.44 -75.67
CA ALA A 19 -51.70 -163.33 -76.18
C ALA A 19 -50.91 -164.65 -76.33
N PHE A 20 -50.87 -165.62 -75.40
CA PHE A 20 -51.51 -165.74 -74.08
C PHE A 20 -50.48 -165.85 -72.92
N SER A 21 -49.18 -165.88 -73.22
CA SER A 21 -48.13 -166.43 -72.34
C SER A 21 -47.35 -165.40 -71.49
N GLU A 22 -47.70 -164.11 -71.57
CA GLU A 22 -46.91 -163.01 -70.97
C GLU A 22 -47.57 -162.36 -69.74
N LEU A 23 -48.82 -162.73 -69.43
CA LEU A 23 -49.58 -162.18 -68.31
C LEU A 23 -48.83 -162.34 -66.97
N THR A 24 -48.19 -163.49 -66.76
CA THR A 24 -47.41 -163.84 -65.57
C THR A 24 -46.10 -163.05 -65.41
N VAL A 25 -45.72 -162.24 -66.40
CA VAL A 25 -44.54 -161.37 -66.36
C VAL A 25 -44.95 -159.92 -66.10
N LEU A 26 -46.01 -159.44 -66.77
CA LEU A 26 -46.43 -158.04 -66.68
C LEU A 26 -47.06 -157.65 -65.32
N GLU A 27 -47.68 -158.59 -64.59
CA GLU A 27 -48.18 -158.33 -63.23
C GLU A 27 -47.05 -157.84 -62.29
N SER A 28 -45.83 -158.38 -62.44
CA SER A 28 -44.67 -157.95 -61.64
C SER A 28 -44.13 -156.55 -61.98
N TYR A 29 -44.42 -156.03 -63.18
CA TYR A 29 -44.04 -154.68 -63.59
C TYR A 29 -45.05 -153.60 -63.13
N ALA A 30 -46.31 -154.00 -62.89
CA ALA A 30 -47.34 -153.10 -62.36
C ALA A 30 -47.10 -152.72 -60.89
N GLU A 31 -46.51 -153.61 -60.07
CA GLU A 31 -46.14 -153.31 -58.67
C GLU A 31 -45.13 -152.16 -58.54
N ALA A 32 -44.31 -151.90 -59.57
CA ALA A 32 -43.34 -150.80 -59.56
C ALA A 32 -44.00 -149.43 -59.80
N TYR A 33 -44.75 -149.29 -60.90
CA TYR A 33 -45.25 -147.98 -61.36
C TYR A 33 -46.42 -147.41 -60.55
N SER A 34 -47.12 -148.23 -59.77
CA SER A 34 -48.22 -147.75 -58.91
C SER A 34 -47.75 -146.91 -57.72
N LYS A 35 -46.45 -146.95 -57.38
CA LYS A 35 -45.95 -146.42 -56.11
C LYS A 35 -45.66 -144.92 -56.18
N ASP A 36 -45.06 -144.46 -57.27
CA ASP A 36 -44.69 -143.04 -57.47
C ASP A 36 -45.93 -142.13 -57.39
N PHE A 37 -47.02 -142.43 -58.10
CA PHE A 37 -48.27 -141.63 -58.07
C PHE A 37 -48.83 -141.38 -56.65
N GLY A 38 -48.72 -142.37 -55.74
CA GLY A 38 -49.26 -142.22 -54.38
C GLY A 38 -48.46 -141.26 -53.52
N GLU A 39 -47.13 -141.25 -53.69
CA GLU A 39 -46.23 -140.25 -53.12
C GLU A 39 -46.48 -138.85 -53.71
N ILE A 40 -47.08 -138.84 -54.90
CA ILE A 40 -47.26 -137.70 -55.77
C ILE A 40 -48.67 -137.05 -55.58
N GLN A 41 -49.60 -137.58 -54.77
CA GLN A 41 -50.81 -136.81 -54.35
C GLN A 41 -50.67 -136.00 -53.04
N ALA A 42 -49.46 -135.89 -52.46
CA ALA A 42 -49.25 -135.34 -51.12
C ALA A 42 -48.89 -133.83 -51.07
N ILE A 43 -48.06 -133.31 -51.98
CA ILE A 43 -47.68 -131.89 -52.01
C ILE A 43 -48.86 -131.01 -52.33
N ASP A 44 -49.79 -131.44 -53.18
CA ASP A 44 -50.88 -130.56 -53.62
C ASP A 44 -51.80 -130.23 -52.44
N VAL A 45 -52.09 -131.23 -51.60
CA VAL A 45 -52.78 -131.06 -50.31
C VAL A 45 -51.95 -130.21 -49.33
N ARG A 46 -50.62 -130.35 -49.33
CA ARG A 46 -49.71 -129.64 -48.41
C ARG A 46 -49.49 -128.17 -48.81
N LEU A 47 -49.32 -127.87 -50.10
CA LEU A 47 -49.23 -126.52 -50.64
C LEU A 47 -50.55 -125.76 -50.47
N VAL A 48 -51.70 -126.43 -50.63
CA VAL A 48 -53.01 -125.82 -50.32
C VAL A 48 -53.13 -125.51 -48.82
N ALA A 49 -52.61 -126.36 -47.93
CA ALA A 49 -52.56 -126.10 -46.49
C ALA A 49 -51.59 -124.95 -46.14
N ASP A 50 -50.38 -124.95 -46.69
CA ASP A 50 -49.36 -123.91 -46.47
C ASP A 50 -49.81 -122.55 -47.04
N LEU A 51 -50.49 -122.54 -48.20
CA LEU A 51 -51.12 -121.34 -48.77
C LEU A 51 -52.23 -120.82 -47.86
N ALA A 52 -53.14 -121.68 -47.39
CA ALA A 52 -54.21 -121.29 -46.48
C ALA A 52 -53.67 -120.77 -45.14
N GLN A 53 -52.55 -121.31 -44.64
CA GLN A 53 -51.86 -120.77 -43.47
C GLN A 53 -51.24 -119.41 -43.77
N ALA A 54 -50.55 -119.23 -44.91
CA ALA A 54 -49.96 -117.96 -45.31
C ALA A 54 -51.01 -116.85 -45.51
N GLU A 55 -52.17 -117.18 -46.09
CA GLU A 55 -53.30 -116.25 -46.19
C GLU A 55 -53.87 -115.90 -44.80
N ALA A 56 -54.02 -116.88 -43.91
CA ALA A 56 -54.48 -116.65 -42.54
C ALA A 56 -53.48 -115.78 -41.73
N GLU A 57 -52.18 -115.99 -41.89
CA GLU A 57 -51.12 -115.18 -41.27
C GLU A 57 -51.11 -113.75 -41.84
N ASN A 58 -51.30 -113.57 -43.14
CA ASN A 58 -51.35 -112.24 -43.77
C ASN A 58 -52.63 -111.46 -43.36
N VAL A 59 -53.80 -112.12 -43.35
CA VAL A 59 -55.05 -111.56 -42.82
C VAL A 59 -54.89 -111.19 -41.33
N ARG A 60 -54.21 -112.02 -40.55
CA ARG A 60 -53.90 -111.73 -39.15
C ARG A 60 -52.95 -110.53 -38.99
N ALA A 61 -51.91 -110.43 -39.81
CA ALA A 61 -50.99 -109.31 -39.81
C ALA A 61 -51.71 -107.99 -40.13
N ILE A 62 -52.64 -107.99 -41.09
CA ILE A 62 -53.51 -106.84 -41.40
C ILE A 62 -54.42 -106.50 -40.20
N LEU A 63 -55.03 -107.51 -39.56
CA LEU A 63 -55.89 -107.33 -38.37
C LEU A 63 -55.13 -106.88 -37.10
N GLU A 64 -53.83 -107.15 -36.99
CA GLU A 64 -52.98 -106.62 -35.92
C GLU A 64 -52.43 -105.22 -36.27
N ALA A 65 -52.12 -104.96 -37.53
CA ALA A 65 -51.74 -103.62 -38.03
C ALA A 65 -52.89 -102.60 -37.91
N ASP A 66 -54.12 -102.96 -38.26
CA ASP A 66 -55.31 -102.09 -38.13
C ASP A 66 -55.54 -101.66 -36.68
N LYS A 67 -55.34 -102.57 -35.72
CA LYS A 67 -55.38 -102.27 -34.27
C LYS A 67 -54.26 -101.33 -33.84
N GLN A 68 -53.06 -101.47 -34.40
CA GLN A 68 -51.95 -100.55 -34.11
C GLN A 68 -52.19 -99.17 -34.73
N VAL A 69 -52.75 -99.08 -35.94
CA VAL A 69 -53.18 -97.83 -36.57
C VAL A 69 -54.26 -97.15 -35.73
N GLY A 70 -55.29 -97.89 -35.27
CA GLY A 70 -56.30 -97.37 -34.36
C GLY A 70 -55.72 -96.86 -33.03
N ALA A 71 -54.71 -97.54 -32.48
CA ALA A 71 -54.00 -97.08 -31.28
C ALA A 71 -53.19 -95.79 -31.53
N VAL A 72 -52.52 -95.66 -32.68
CA VAL A 72 -51.80 -94.44 -33.08
C VAL A 72 -52.77 -93.28 -33.33
N ILE A 73 -53.93 -93.52 -33.96
CA ILE A 73 -54.99 -92.51 -34.12
C ILE A 73 -55.50 -92.06 -32.75
N SER A 74 -55.74 -92.98 -31.82
CA SER A 74 -56.15 -92.64 -30.45
C SER A 74 -55.09 -91.84 -29.68
N GLN A 75 -53.80 -92.09 -29.91
CA GLN A 75 -52.71 -91.29 -29.34
C GLN A 75 -52.62 -89.91 -29.98
N LEU A 76 -52.81 -89.79 -31.30
CA LEU A 76 -52.87 -88.51 -31.99
C LEU A 76 -54.09 -87.69 -31.54
N GLU A 77 -55.25 -88.30 -31.34
CA GLU A 77 -56.40 -87.63 -30.73
C GLU A 77 -56.12 -87.15 -29.30
N SER A 78 -55.38 -87.93 -28.49
CA SER A 78 -54.95 -87.47 -27.16
C SER A 78 -54.01 -86.27 -27.26
N ALA A 79 -53.01 -86.32 -28.16
CA ALA A 79 -52.08 -85.24 -28.37
C ALA A 79 -52.76 -83.97 -28.90
N ILE A 80 -53.78 -84.10 -29.76
CA ILE A 80 -54.62 -82.99 -30.22
C ILE A 80 -55.37 -82.38 -29.04
N ARG A 81 -56.04 -83.18 -28.19
CA ARG A 81 -56.74 -82.66 -27.00
C ARG A 81 -55.78 -82.01 -25.98
N GLU A 82 -54.55 -82.48 -25.88
CA GLU A 82 -53.49 -81.85 -25.07
C GLU A 82 -53.03 -80.52 -25.69
N LEU A 83 -52.91 -80.42 -27.02
CA LEU A 83 -52.64 -79.17 -27.73
C LEU A 83 -53.80 -78.17 -27.63
N ASP A 84 -55.05 -78.60 -27.76
CA ASP A 84 -56.25 -77.78 -27.56
C ASP A 84 -56.28 -77.21 -26.12
N SER A 85 -55.90 -78.03 -25.14
CA SER A 85 -55.77 -77.61 -23.73
C SER A 85 -54.65 -76.58 -23.56
N ILE A 86 -53.49 -76.78 -24.19
CA ILE A 86 -52.37 -75.83 -24.19
C ILE A 86 -52.75 -74.52 -24.89
N GLU A 87 -53.52 -74.55 -25.98
CA GLU A 87 -54.03 -73.35 -26.65
C GLU A 87 -55.01 -72.59 -25.76
N ALA A 88 -55.98 -73.28 -25.13
CA ALA A 88 -56.90 -72.66 -24.17
C ALA A 88 -56.17 -72.07 -22.94
N TRP A 89 -55.11 -72.72 -22.46
CA TRP A 89 -54.24 -72.17 -21.40
C TRP A 89 -53.45 -70.95 -21.91
N SER A 90 -52.93 -71.00 -23.13
CA SER A 90 -52.22 -69.89 -23.78
C SER A 90 -53.11 -68.67 -23.97
N GLU A 91 -54.36 -68.84 -24.43
CA GLU A 91 -55.36 -67.78 -24.50
C GLU A 91 -55.69 -67.21 -23.12
N THR A 92 -55.84 -68.07 -22.11
CA THR A 92 -56.09 -67.67 -20.72
C THR A 92 -54.92 -66.83 -20.16
N PHE A 93 -53.67 -67.28 -20.34
CA PHE A 93 -52.48 -66.53 -19.94
C PHE A 93 -52.32 -65.23 -20.73
N LYS A 94 -52.63 -65.22 -22.03
CA LYS A 94 -52.62 -64.02 -22.88
C LYS A 94 -53.66 -63.00 -22.45
N ALA A 95 -54.85 -63.43 -22.03
CA ALA A 95 -55.87 -62.56 -21.44
C ALA A 95 -55.42 -61.98 -20.09
N GLN A 96 -54.87 -62.82 -19.20
CA GLN A 96 -54.31 -62.37 -17.91
C GLN A 96 -53.14 -61.39 -18.10
N LEU A 97 -52.20 -61.69 -18.99
CA LEU A 97 -51.07 -60.82 -19.34
C LEU A 97 -51.53 -59.48 -19.95
N LYS A 98 -52.65 -59.46 -20.69
CA LYS A 98 -53.24 -58.22 -21.18
C LYS A 98 -53.75 -57.35 -20.03
N VAL A 99 -54.55 -57.92 -19.11
CA VAL A 99 -55.07 -57.20 -17.94
C VAL A 99 -53.92 -56.71 -17.05
N ILE A 100 -52.94 -57.57 -16.74
CA ILE A 100 -51.74 -57.20 -15.98
C ILE A 100 -50.93 -56.13 -16.72
N GLY A 101 -50.88 -56.16 -18.06
CA GLY A 101 -50.24 -55.13 -18.87
C GLY A 101 -50.95 -53.77 -18.80
N GLU A 102 -52.28 -53.76 -18.80
CA GLU A 102 -53.12 -52.56 -18.62
C GLU A 102 -52.97 -52.01 -17.19
N ASP A 103 -52.98 -52.86 -16.15
CA ASP A 103 -52.72 -52.51 -14.76
C ASP A 103 -51.29 -51.96 -14.55
N VAL A 104 -50.27 -52.59 -15.14
CA VAL A 104 -48.88 -52.13 -15.07
C VAL A 104 -48.71 -50.78 -15.77
N GLN A 105 -49.40 -50.52 -16.89
CA GLN A 105 -49.41 -49.20 -17.52
C GLN A 105 -50.10 -48.15 -16.64
N LEU A 106 -51.22 -48.50 -15.99
CA LEU A 106 -51.89 -47.61 -15.04
C LEU A 106 -50.96 -47.27 -13.86
N ILE A 107 -50.35 -48.28 -13.24
CA ILE A 107 -49.38 -48.12 -12.13
C ILE A 107 -48.15 -47.30 -12.57
N GLN A 108 -47.61 -47.53 -13.77
CA GLN A 108 -46.50 -46.72 -14.30
C GLN A 108 -46.93 -45.27 -14.54
N SER A 109 -48.14 -45.02 -15.04
CA SER A 109 -48.67 -43.67 -15.25
C SER A 109 -48.87 -42.92 -13.93
N GLN A 110 -49.41 -43.59 -12.90
CA GLN A 110 -49.60 -43.05 -11.56
C GLN A 110 -48.26 -42.80 -10.86
N ASN A 111 -47.31 -43.74 -10.93
CA ASN A 111 -45.96 -43.56 -10.40
C ASN A 111 -45.23 -42.40 -11.09
N LYS A 112 -45.37 -42.24 -12.42
CA LYS A 112 -44.81 -41.10 -13.15
C LYS A 112 -45.44 -39.78 -12.70
N ALA A 113 -46.76 -39.73 -12.52
CA ALA A 113 -47.45 -38.56 -11.98
C ALA A 113 -47.00 -38.23 -10.53
N MET A 114 -46.91 -39.24 -9.65
CA MET A 114 -46.44 -39.11 -8.28
C MET A 114 -44.97 -38.66 -8.20
N HIS A 115 -44.10 -39.14 -9.08
CA HIS A 115 -42.71 -38.67 -9.16
C HIS A 115 -42.61 -37.22 -9.63
N VAL A 116 -43.43 -36.81 -10.61
CA VAL A 116 -43.52 -35.39 -11.04
C VAL A 116 -44.05 -34.52 -9.90
N GLN A 117 -45.12 -34.93 -9.22
CA GLN A 117 -45.67 -34.23 -8.05
C GLN A 117 -44.63 -34.10 -6.93
N THR A 118 -43.94 -35.18 -6.59
CA THR A 118 -42.89 -35.21 -5.55
C THR A 118 -41.71 -34.30 -5.94
N ARG A 119 -41.31 -34.29 -7.22
CA ARG A 119 -40.27 -33.39 -7.72
C ARG A 119 -40.71 -31.93 -7.63
N ASN A 120 -41.91 -31.61 -8.09
CA ASN A 120 -42.45 -30.25 -8.08
C ASN A 120 -42.64 -29.73 -6.64
N GLN A 121 -43.12 -30.57 -5.72
CA GLN A 121 -43.22 -30.23 -4.29
C GLN A 121 -41.84 -29.96 -3.68
N LYS A 122 -40.81 -30.74 -4.02
CA LYS A 122 -39.43 -30.48 -3.55
C LYS A 122 -38.82 -29.22 -4.15
N SER A 123 -39.11 -28.89 -5.40
CA SER A 123 -38.72 -27.61 -6.01
C SER A 123 -39.41 -26.43 -5.33
N LEU A 124 -40.74 -26.49 -5.20
CA LEU A 124 -41.55 -25.42 -4.59
C LEU A 124 -41.18 -25.18 -3.12
N LEU A 125 -40.96 -26.24 -2.34
CA LEU A 125 -40.49 -26.11 -0.96
C LEU A 125 -39.13 -25.40 -0.91
N ARG A 126 -38.21 -25.76 -1.81
CA ARG A 126 -36.89 -25.13 -1.91
C ARG A 126 -36.98 -23.65 -2.33
N GLU A 127 -37.85 -23.31 -3.28
CA GLU A 127 -38.08 -21.92 -3.70
C GLU A 127 -38.66 -21.09 -2.55
N VAL A 128 -39.58 -21.66 -1.76
CA VAL A 128 -40.13 -21.03 -0.54
C VAL A 128 -39.06 -20.89 0.56
N ASP A 129 -38.21 -21.90 0.78
CA ASP A 129 -37.11 -21.83 1.75
C ASP A 129 -36.05 -20.80 1.34
N GLU A 130 -35.68 -20.72 0.06
CA GLU A 130 -34.75 -19.72 -0.47
C GLU A 130 -35.33 -18.30 -0.36
N LEU A 131 -36.63 -18.11 -0.62
CA LEU A 131 -37.35 -16.84 -0.44
C LEU A 131 -37.49 -16.46 1.05
N LEU A 132 -37.84 -17.39 1.94
CA LEU A 132 -37.90 -17.15 3.39
C LEU A 132 -36.51 -16.81 3.95
N ALA A 133 -35.46 -17.47 3.48
CA ALA A 133 -34.09 -17.11 3.81
C ALA A 133 -33.75 -15.70 3.32
N ALA A 134 -34.17 -15.32 2.10
CA ALA A 134 -33.96 -13.97 1.55
C ALA A 134 -34.73 -12.86 2.30
N LEU A 135 -35.90 -13.16 2.85
CA LEU A 135 -36.75 -12.23 3.62
C LEU A 135 -36.53 -12.29 5.14
N SER A 136 -35.56 -13.08 5.61
CA SER A 136 -35.25 -13.24 7.04
C SER A 136 -33.88 -12.69 7.43
N ILE A 137 -33.86 -12.01 8.57
CA ILE A 137 -32.67 -11.60 9.33
C ILE A 137 -32.90 -12.05 10.78
N PRO A 138 -31.94 -12.72 11.45
CA PRO A 138 -32.09 -13.08 12.86
C PRO A 138 -32.23 -11.84 13.75
N GLU A 139 -33.20 -11.80 14.67
CA GLU A 139 -33.41 -10.64 15.56
C GLU A 139 -32.15 -10.28 16.35
N LYS A 140 -31.32 -11.27 16.73
CA LYS A 140 -30.01 -11.05 17.36
C LYS A 140 -29.08 -10.13 16.53
N SER A 141 -29.15 -10.18 15.20
CA SER A 141 -28.40 -9.24 14.35
C SER A 141 -29.01 -7.83 14.36
N LEU A 142 -30.33 -7.71 14.49
CA LEU A 142 -31.01 -6.41 14.60
C LEU A 142 -30.78 -5.76 15.97
N SER A 143 -30.81 -6.52 17.08
CA SER A 143 -30.44 -6.00 18.40
C SER A 143 -28.97 -5.62 18.49
N THR A 144 -28.03 -6.39 17.89
CA THR A 144 -26.62 -5.98 17.78
C THR A 144 -26.47 -4.59 17.13
N LEU A 145 -27.20 -4.29 16.04
CA LEU A 145 -27.14 -2.96 15.42
C LEU A 145 -27.71 -1.84 16.30
N ARG A 146 -28.74 -2.12 17.12
CA ARG A 146 -29.37 -1.16 18.04
C ARG A 146 -28.54 -0.90 19.31
N GLU A 147 -27.92 -1.93 19.88
CA GLU A 147 -27.47 -1.93 21.29
C GLU A 147 -25.94 -2.09 21.46
N GLU A 148 -25.26 -2.86 20.60
CA GLU A 148 -23.84 -3.21 20.80
C GLU A 148 -22.93 -1.96 20.78
N SER A 149 -21.92 -1.92 21.66
CA SER A 149 -21.11 -0.72 21.88
C SER A 149 -20.13 -0.43 20.74
N LEU A 150 -20.29 0.73 20.11
CA LEU A 150 -19.42 1.23 19.05
C LEU A 150 -18.03 1.66 19.55
N SER A 151 -17.82 1.79 20.86
CA SER A 151 -16.54 2.23 21.46
C SER A 151 -15.48 1.12 21.57
N THR A 152 -15.85 -0.14 21.31
CA THR A 152 -14.99 -1.32 21.53
C THR A 152 -14.75 -2.08 20.23
N ASP A 153 -13.52 -2.54 20.01
CA ASP A 153 -13.13 -3.19 18.74
C ASP A 153 -13.94 -4.48 18.48
N GLN A 154 -14.23 -5.25 19.54
CA GLN A 154 -15.11 -6.43 19.46
C GLN A 154 -16.56 -6.05 19.13
N GLY A 155 -17.06 -4.92 19.63
CA GLY A 155 -18.38 -4.40 19.30
C GLY A 155 -18.48 -3.98 17.83
N ILE A 156 -17.46 -3.27 17.33
CA ILE A 156 -17.36 -2.84 15.92
C ILE A 156 -17.41 -4.06 14.99
N VAL A 157 -16.63 -5.12 15.24
CA VAL A 157 -16.62 -6.33 14.40
C VAL A 157 -18.00 -7.02 14.36
N LYS A 158 -18.68 -7.17 15.51
CA LYS A 158 -20.05 -7.73 15.55
C LYS A 158 -21.05 -6.86 14.77
N VAL A 159 -20.93 -5.55 14.90
CA VAL A 159 -21.78 -4.56 14.21
C VAL A 159 -21.53 -4.60 12.70
N GLU A 160 -20.29 -4.74 12.25
CA GLU A 160 -19.95 -4.94 10.83
C GLU A 160 -20.48 -6.28 10.30
N GLU A 161 -20.38 -7.38 11.07
CA GLU A 161 -21.02 -8.65 10.70
C GLU A 161 -22.53 -8.53 10.52
N ALA A 162 -23.21 -7.82 11.43
CA ALA A 162 -24.65 -7.60 11.38
C ALA A 162 -25.03 -6.66 10.21
N ALA A 163 -24.26 -5.59 9.98
CA ALA A 163 -24.43 -4.66 8.87
C ALA A 163 -24.21 -5.35 7.52
N ALA A 164 -23.25 -6.28 7.43
CA ALA A 164 -23.02 -7.13 6.26
C ALA A 164 -24.10 -8.20 6.06
N ARG A 165 -24.86 -8.60 7.09
CA ARG A 165 -26.06 -9.45 6.94
C ARG A 165 -27.24 -8.63 6.43
N LEU A 166 -27.47 -7.44 6.99
CA LEU A 166 -28.53 -6.51 6.57
C LEU A 166 -28.35 -6.04 5.12
N LEU A 167 -27.15 -5.58 4.75
CA LEU A 167 -26.86 -5.15 3.38
C LEU A 167 -27.02 -6.28 2.36
N ARG A 168 -26.70 -7.53 2.73
CA ARG A 168 -26.95 -8.70 1.89
C ARG A 168 -28.45 -8.95 1.63
N ARG A 169 -29.35 -8.51 2.50
CA ARG A 169 -30.81 -8.60 2.25
C ARG A 169 -31.32 -7.40 1.45
N LEU A 170 -30.83 -6.19 1.74
CA LEU A 170 -31.15 -4.99 0.95
C LEU A 170 -30.71 -5.09 -0.52
N ASN A 171 -29.58 -5.75 -0.79
CA ASN A 171 -29.06 -5.96 -2.14
C ASN A 171 -29.60 -7.22 -2.84
N ASN A 172 -30.57 -7.94 -2.26
CA ASN A 172 -31.24 -9.03 -2.96
C ASN A 172 -32.08 -8.47 -4.11
N LYS A 173 -31.92 -9.05 -5.31
CA LYS A 173 -32.81 -8.78 -6.44
C LYS A 173 -33.94 -9.80 -6.40
N PHE A 174 -35.17 -9.31 -6.32
CA PHE A 174 -36.39 -10.10 -6.51
C PHE A 174 -36.89 -9.86 -7.93
N ASP A 175 -37.37 -10.92 -8.60
CA ASP A 175 -38.03 -10.81 -9.90
C ASP A 175 -39.34 -10.02 -9.78
N GLU A 176 -39.82 -9.43 -10.89
CA GLU A 176 -40.92 -8.45 -10.85
C GLU A 176 -42.18 -8.98 -10.15
N GLY A 177 -42.64 -10.19 -10.49
CA GLY A 177 -43.81 -10.81 -9.85
C GLY A 177 -43.61 -11.21 -8.37
N LEU A 178 -42.37 -11.33 -7.89
CA LEU A 178 -42.10 -11.47 -6.45
C LEU A 178 -42.09 -10.11 -5.75
N ARG A 179 -41.69 -9.05 -6.45
CA ARG A 179 -41.70 -7.68 -5.91
C ARG A 179 -43.11 -7.12 -5.74
N ASP A 180 -44.09 -7.59 -6.49
CA ASP A 180 -45.51 -7.23 -6.31
C ASP A 180 -46.13 -7.85 -5.03
N MET A 181 -45.47 -8.82 -4.39
CA MET A 181 -45.96 -9.41 -3.14
C MET A 181 -45.86 -8.41 -1.98
N TYR A 182 -47.00 -8.13 -1.33
CA TYR A 182 -47.09 -7.24 -0.16
C TYR A 182 -46.03 -7.54 0.92
N VAL A 183 -45.87 -8.83 1.28
CA VAL A 183 -44.92 -9.29 2.31
C VAL A 183 -43.46 -9.03 1.93
N VAL A 184 -43.13 -9.02 0.64
CA VAL A 184 -41.77 -8.69 0.16
C VAL A 184 -41.50 -7.20 0.36
N ASN A 185 -42.44 -6.33 -0.02
CA ASN A 185 -42.30 -4.88 0.19
C ASN A 185 -42.29 -4.51 1.68
N GLU A 186 -43.19 -5.07 2.50
CA GLU A 186 -43.21 -4.88 3.96
C GLU A 186 -41.85 -5.23 4.60
N ARG A 187 -41.23 -6.34 4.18
CA ARG A 187 -39.92 -6.77 4.69
C ARG A 187 -38.78 -5.88 4.18
N ILE A 188 -38.84 -5.41 2.94
CA ILE A 188 -37.87 -4.45 2.38
C ILE A 188 -37.94 -3.11 3.14
N GLU A 189 -39.14 -2.57 3.39
CA GLU A 189 -39.34 -1.36 4.18
C GLU A 189 -38.85 -1.53 5.63
N TYR A 190 -39.15 -2.68 6.26
CA TYR A 190 -38.64 -3.03 7.59
C TYR A 190 -37.10 -3.08 7.63
N PHE A 191 -36.44 -3.62 6.60
CA PHE A 191 -34.98 -3.59 6.49
C PHE A 191 -34.44 -2.17 6.29
N HIS A 192 -35.08 -1.34 5.45
CA HIS A 192 -34.71 0.07 5.29
C HIS A 192 -34.91 0.87 6.58
N LEU A 193 -35.93 0.57 7.39
CA LEU A 193 -36.14 1.22 8.70
C LEU A 193 -34.99 0.94 9.66
N HIS A 194 -34.57 -0.33 9.83
CA HIS A 194 -33.43 -0.65 10.70
C HIS A 194 -32.10 -0.15 10.15
N ALA A 195 -31.94 -0.11 8.82
CA ALA A 195 -30.78 0.51 8.18
C ALA A 195 -30.70 2.03 8.44
N ASN A 196 -31.83 2.75 8.33
CA ASN A 196 -31.92 4.16 8.67
C ASN A 196 -31.63 4.41 10.16
N ASN A 197 -32.22 3.63 11.06
CA ASN A 197 -32.03 3.79 12.51
C ASN A 197 -30.57 3.52 12.92
N PHE A 198 -29.93 2.52 12.32
CA PHE A 198 -28.50 2.26 12.53
C PHE A 198 -27.62 3.37 11.93
N ALA A 199 -27.95 3.88 10.73
CA ALA A 199 -27.23 5.00 10.13
C ALA A 199 -27.28 6.27 11.01
N VAL A 200 -28.44 6.63 11.58
CA VAL A 200 -28.57 7.74 12.54
C VAL A 200 -27.70 7.50 13.77
N ARG A 201 -27.81 6.33 14.41
CA ARG A 201 -27.00 5.92 15.57
C ARG A 201 -25.49 6.07 15.31
N MET A 202 -25.04 5.67 14.11
CA MET A 202 -23.65 5.82 13.68
C MET A 202 -23.26 7.30 13.49
N VAL A 203 -24.11 8.12 12.88
CA VAL A 203 -23.84 9.56 12.67
C VAL A 203 -23.69 10.28 14.00
N ASP A 204 -24.62 10.08 14.94
CA ASP A 204 -24.57 10.71 16.26
C ASP A 204 -23.32 10.30 17.05
N PHE A 205 -22.98 9.01 17.04
CA PHE A 205 -21.77 8.51 17.70
C PHE A 205 -20.48 9.08 17.07
N LEU A 206 -20.38 9.09 15.74
CA LEU A 206 -19.20 9.60 15.03
C LEU A 206 -19.03 11.12 15.19
N LYS A 207 -20.12 11.88 15.22
CA LYS A 207 -20.14 13.32 15.51
C LYS A 207 -19.55 13.65 16.89
N ILE A 208 -19.89 12.85 17.90
CA ILE A 208 -19.29 12.94 19.25
C ILE A 208 -17.82 12.48 19.23
N ALA A 209 -17.50 11.41 18.50
CA ALA A 209 -16.13 10.89 18.40
C ALA A 209 -15.17 11.91 17.75
N PHE A 210 -15.56 12.56 16.65
CA PHE A 210 -14.74 13.59 15.99
C PHE A 210 -14.47 14.76 16.93
N THR A 211 -15.53 15.36 17.49
CA THR A 211 -15.40 16.53 18.37
C THR A 211 -14.59 16.23 19.63
N PHE A 212 -14.81 15.07 20.28
CA PHE A 212 -14.05 14.67 21.47
C PHE A 212 -12.59 14.31 21.21
N GLN A 213 -12.25 13.82 20.01
CA GLN A 213 -10.86 13.47 19.68
C GLN A 213 -10.04 14.67 19.23
N TYR A 214 -10.62 15.56 18.40
CA TYR A 214 -9.94 16.80 18.00
C TYR A 214 -9.74 17.76 19.19
N ALA A 215 -10.68 17.80 20.15
CA ALA A 215 -10.54 18.56 21.40
C ALA A 215 -9.47 18.02 22.39
N LYS A 216 -8.70 16.98 22.02
CA LYS A 216 -7.60 16.43 22.82
C LYS A 216 -6.21 16.80 22.30
N SER A 217 -6.11 17.61 21.25
CA SER A 217 -4.78 18.03 20.78
C SER A 217 -4.07 18.89 21.84
N GLY A 218 -2.74 18.83 21.83
CA GLY A 218 -1.92 19.52 22.83
C GLY A 218 -1.73 21.01 22.53
N VAL A 219 -1.05 21.70 23.44
CA VAL A 219 -0.49 23.04 23.17
C VAL A 219 0.71 22.90 22.23
N VAL A 220 0.84 23.76 21.22
CA VAL A 220 1.96 23.74 20.26
C VAL A 220 3.23 24.31 20.91
N ALA A 221 4.11 23.43 21.36
CA ALA A 221 5.37 23.79 22.04
C ALA A 221 6.61 23.84 21.12
N SER A 222 6.44 23.80 19.79
CA SER A 222 7.56 23.75 18.82
C SER A 222 7.19 24.32 17.45
N PHE A 223 8.13 24.34 16.51
CA PHE A 223 7.89 24.72 15.09
C PHE A 223 7.17 23.62 14.26
N VAL A 224 6.44 22.72 14.92
CA VAL A 224 5.76 21.55 14.35
C VAL A 224 4.39 21.39 15.01
N LEU A 225 3.36 21.11 14.21
CA LEU A 225 1.98 20.83 14.65
C LEU A 225 1.86 19.53 15.45
N ASN A 226 0.80 19.39 16.25
CA ASN A 226 0.55 18.22 17.08
C ASN A 226 -0.08 17.09 16.25
N GLY A 227 0.78 16.25 15.67
CA GLY A 227 0.37 15.19 14.73
C GLY A 227 -0.73 14.27 15.28
N HIS A 228 -1.91 14.33 14.67
CA HIS A 228 -3.15 13.62 15.03
C HIS A 228 -3.11 12.09 14.86
N ARG A 229 -1.95 11.46 14.94
CA ARG A 229 -1.75 10.03 14.64
C ARG A 229 -2.60 9.09 15.50
N THR A 230 -2.74 9.37 16.79
CA THR A 230 -3.57 8.57 17.71
C THR A 230 -5.07 8.70 17.40
N LEU A 231 -5.49 9.87 16.89
CA LEU A 231 -6.85 10.12 16.40
C LEU A 231 -7.10 9.30 15.12
N GLU A 232 -6.22 9.40 14.13
CA GLU A 232 -6.29 8.63 12.87
C GLU A 232 -6.38 7.11 13.10
N GLU A 233 -5.50 6.59 13.96
CA GLU A 233 -5.46 5.17 14.35
C GLU A 233 -6.80 4.77 15.02
N SER A 234 -7.36 5.63 15.87
CA SER A 234 -8.61 5.35 16.59
C SER A 234 -9.89 5.50 15.75
N LEU A 235 -9.90 6.38 14.74
CA LEU A 235 -11.00 6.56 13.77
C LEU A 235 -10.96 5.53 12.65
N SER A 236 -9.77 5.03 12.29
CA SER A 236 -9.59 4.02 11.22
C SER A 236 -10.34 2.71 11.46
N ARG A 237 -10.74 2.44 12.71
CA ARG A 237 -11.61 1.32 13.08
C ARG A 237 -12.99 1.40 12.46
N TYR A 238 -13.50 2.60 12.16
CA TYR A 238 -14.85 2.79 11.60
C TYR A 238 -14.91 2.76 10.07
N ARG A 239 -13.80 2.49 9.38
CA ARG A 239 -13.70 2.58 7.90
C ARG A 239 -14.70 1.71 7.15
N GLY A 240 -14.88 0.46 7.58
CA GLY A 240 -15.91 -0.38 6.96
C GLY A 240 -17.32 0.18 7.17
N LEU A 241 -17.63 0.67 8.37
CA LEU A 241 -18.92 1.31 8.65
C LEU A 241 -19.12 2.61 7.85
N MET A 242 -18.06 3.40 7.59
CA MET A 242 -18.13 4.54 6.66
C MET A 242 -18.49 4.12 5.24
N LEU A 243 -17.91 3.02 4.75
CA LEU A 243 -18.24 2.44 3.44
C LEU A 243 -19.65 1.83 3.40
N TRP A 244 -20.15 1.28 4.51
CA TRP A 244 -21.53 0.81 4.63
C TRP A 244 -22.53 1.97 4.54
N ILE A 245 -22.32 3.07 5.28
CA ILE A 245 -23.17 4.27 5.18
C ILE A 245 -23.11 4.84 3.77
N LYS A 246 -21.93 4.88 3.12
CA LYS A 246 -21.76 5.34 1.74
C LYS A 246 -22.61 4.57 0.72
N GLU A 247 -22.90 3.29 0.95
CA GLU A 247 -23.75 2.48 0.07
C GLU A 247 -25.24 2.56 0.42
N VAL A 248 -25.58 2.63 1.71
CA VAL A 248 -26.98 2.62 2.20
C VAL A 248 -27.61 4.01 2.18
N ASP A 249 -26.87 5.04 2.57
CA ASP A 249 -27.30 6.44 2.57
C ASP A 249 -26.15 7.40 2.22
N PRO A 250 -25.97 7.69 0.91
CA PRO A 250 -25.03 8.68 0.43
C PRO A 250 -25.25 10.10 1.00
N ARG A 251 -26.42 10.45 1.53
CA ARG A 251 -26.68 11.77 2.13
C ARG A 251 -26.04 11.87 3.51
N ARG A 252 -26.31 10.91 4.40
CA ARG A 252 -25.66 10.85 5.73
C ARG A 252 -24.15 10.63 5.63
N HIS A 253 -23.66 9.96 4.58
CA HIS A 253 -22.22 9.90 4.29
C HIS A 253 -21.59 11.27 3.94
N ASN A 254 -22.33 12.16 3.26
CA ASN A 254 -21.88 13.55 3.05
C ASN A 254 -21.98 14.37 4.33
N GLU A 255 -23.07 14.25 5.10
CA GLU A 255 -23.23 14.90 6.40
C GLU A 255 -22.06 14.57 7.35
N LEU A 256 -21.60 13.32 7.36
CA LEU A 256 -20.41 12.91 8.12
C LEU A 256 -19.09 13.52 7.62
N LEU A 257 -18.96 13.77 6.32
CA LEU A 257 -17.81 14.49 5.77
C LEU A 257 -17.83 15.97 6.18
N ASP A 258 -19.00 16.60 6.14
CA ASP A 258 -19.17 18.01 6.52
C ASP A 258 -18.92 18.20 8.03
N LEU A 259 -19.45 17.31 8.87
CA LEU A 259 -19.21 17.28 10.32
C LEU A 259 -17.73 17.00 10.66
N TYR A 260 -17.08 16.11 9.90
CA TYR A 260 -15.66 15.83 10.05
C TYR A 260 -14.81 17.07 9.70
N ALA A 261 -15.07 17.68 8.54
CA ALA A 261 -14.34 18.86 8.08
C ALA A 261 -14.47 20.03 9.06
N GLN A 262 -15.65 20.23 9.66
CA GLN A 262 -15.86 21.22 10.73
C GLN A 262 -15.00 20.94 11.97
N ALA A 263 -14.94 19.69 12.45
CA ALA A 263 -14.12 19.33 13.62
C ALA A 263 -12.61 19.50 13.36
N VAL A 264 -12.15 19.08 12.18
CA VAL A 264 -10.77 19.27 11.70
C VAL A 264 -10.42 20.76 11.62
N SER A 265 -11.31 21.57 11.05
CA SER A 265 -11.08 23.00 10.82
C SER A 265 -10.87 23.77 12.13
N VAL A 266 -11.65 23.46 13.17
CA VAL A 266 -11.47 24.09 14.49
C VAL A 266 -10.10 23.76 15.07
N ALA A 267 -9.72 22.48 15.12
CA ALA A 267 -8.44 22.05 15.71
C ALA A 267 -7.22 22.62 14.98
N TYR A 268 -7.13 22.45 13.65
CA TYR A 268 -5.99 23.01 12.90
C TYR A 268 -5.96 24.53 12.94
N LYS A 269 -7.11 25.22 13.01
CA LYS A 269 -7.13 26.69 13.11
C LYS A 269 -6.59 27.18 14.45
N GLU A 270 -6.83 26.45 15.54
CA GLU A 270 -6.25 26.77 16.85
C GLU A 270 -4.76 26.42 16.89
N GLU A 271 -4.36 25.22 16.47
CA GLU A 271 -2.94 24.83 16.44
C GLU A 271 -2.07 25.70 15.53
N ILE A 272 -2.54 26.02 14.32
CA ILE A 272 -1.77 26.85 13.38
C ILE A 272 -1.65 28.28 13.92
N LYS A 273 -2.67 28.79 14.63
CA LYS A 273 -2.61 30.08 15.31
C LYS A 273 -1.62 30.06 16.49
N GLU A 274 -1.53 28.98 17.25
CA GLU A 274 -0.48 28.81 18.27
C GLU A 274 0.92 28.72 17.64
N LEU A 275 1.09 27.90 16.60
CA LEU A 275 2.34 27.72 15.85
C LEU A 275 2.86 29.06 15.28
N LEU A 276 1.98 29.83 14.62
CA LEU A 276 2.33 31.14 14.08
C LEU A 276 2.59 32.16 15.19
N GLY A 277 1.81 32.13 16.28
CA GLY A 277 2.05 32.95 17.47
C GLY A 277 3.40 32.66 18.14
N PHE A 278 3.82 31.39 18.19
CA PHE A 278 5.14 30.97 18.66
C PHE A 278 6.25 31.44 17.72
N CYS A 279 6.09 31.27 16.40
CA CYS A 279 7.03 31.78 15.40
C CYS A 279 7.20 33.30 15.51
N LEU A 280 6.10 34.05 15.59
CA LEU A 280 6.11 35.50 15.79
C LEU A 280 6.72 35.89 17.13
N GLY A 281 6.46 35.16 18.23
CA GLY A 281 7.07 35.43 19.53
C GLY A 281 8.59 35.25 19.57
N VAL A 282 9.11 34.36 18.72
CA VAL A 282 10.55 34.10 18.54
C VAL A 282 11.21 35.08 17.57
N LEU A 283 10.55 35.42 16.46
CA LEU A 283 11.02 36.38 15.45
C LEU A 283 10.88 37.85 15.89
N MET A 284 9.88 38.14 16.73
CA MET A 284 9.56 39.48 17.23
C MET A 284 9.56 39.50 18.78
N PRO A 285 10.73 39.29 19.43
CA PRO A 285 10.83 39.35 20.88
C PRO A 285 10.38 40.74 21.38
N LYS A 286 9.52 40.78 22.40
CA LYS A 286 8.87 42.01 22.89
C LYS A 286 9.81 42.97 23.66
N LYS A 287 10.94 43.37 23.06
CA LYS A 287 11.79 44.49 23.53
C LYS A 287 12.86 44.92 22.52
N GLN A 288 12.52 45.86 21.63
CA GLN A 288 13.43 46.97 21.33
C GLN A 288 12.67 48.17 20.74
N PRO A 289 12.67 49.35 21.41
CA PRO A 289 12.04 50.56 20.90
C PRO A 289 13.06 51.45 20.19
N THR A 290 13.61 50.98 19.06
CA THR A 290 14.31 51.83 18.09
C THR A 290 13.80 51.50 16.69
N GLU A 291 13.56 52.54 15.88
CA GLU A 291 13.21 52.41 14.46
C GLU A 291 14.47 52.14 13.62
N ASP A 292 15.32 51.22 14.08
CA ASP A 292 16.35 50.60 13.27
C ASP A 292 15.70 49.47 12.45
N THR A 293 14.77 49.84 11.57
CA THR A 293 14.31 48.95 10.49
C THR A 293 15.53 48.41 9.76
N GLU A 294 15.58 47.10 9.47
CA GLU A 294 16.76 46.41 8.95
C GLU A 294 17.03 46.70 7.46
N HIS A 295 16.91 47.97 7.06
CA HIS A 295 17.47 48.46 5.82
C HIS A 295 18.97 48.14 5.81
N LEU A 296 19.38 47.34 4.84
CA LEU A 296 20.77 46.90 4.71
C LEU A 296 21.72 48.09 4.46
N PHE A 297 21.15 49.23 4.00
CA PHE A 297 21.87 50.34 3.40
C PHE A 297 21.52 51.77 3.93
N THR A 298 20.68 51.96 4.96
CA THR A 298 20.36 53.34 5.41
C THR A 298 21.52 54.08 6.08
N SER A 299 21.62 55.39 5.79
CA SER A 299 22.67 56.29 6.29
C SER A 299 22.38 56.83 7.71
N ALA A 300 22.07 55.95 8.67
CA ALA A 300 21.89 56.32 10.07
C ALA A 300 23.24 56.71 10.73
N THR A 301 23.50 58.01 10.87
CA THR A 301 24.78 58.50 11.42
C THR A 301 24.75 58.69 12.95
N LYS A 302 25.41 57.79 13.69
CA LYS A 302 26.19 58.09 14.91
C LYS A 302 27.11 56.92 15.26
N GLY A 303 28.22 57.20 15.94
CA GLY A 303 29.35 56.26 16.07
C GLY A 303 29.15 55.18 17.14
N GLY A 304 29.65 53.97 16.84
CA GLY A 304 29.72 52.86 17.79
C GLY A 304 30.54 51.69 17.22
N HIS A 305 31.84 51.64 17.50
CA HIS A 305 32.66 50.46 17.24
C HIS A 305 32.32 49.38 18.27
N ASN A 306 31.41 48.45 17.98
CA ASN A 306 31.16 47.27 18.80
C ASN A 306 30.67 46.07 17.97
N THR A 307 31.54 45.06 17.82
CA THR A 307 31.20 43.62 17.73
C THR A 307 30.01 43.19 16.86
N ALA A 308 30.02 43.49 15.57
CA ALA A 308 28.99 43.03 14.62
C ALA A 308 28.89 41.50 14.44
N GLN A 309 29.87 40.72 14.90
CA GLN A 309 29.92 39.25 14.72
C GLN A 309 28.87 38.46 15.51
N SER A 310 28.26 39.02 16.56
CA SER A 310 27.28 38.28 17.39
C SER A 310 25.87 38.23 16.77
N GLY A 311 25.43 39.30 16.11
CA GLY A 311 24.06 39.40 15.57
C GLY A 311 23.77 38.43 14.41
N ALA A 312 24.71 38.28 13.48
CA ALA A 312 24.53 37.48 12.27
C ALA A 312 24.29 35.98 12.52
N ASN A 313 24.72 35.45 13.66
CA ASN A 313 24.46 34.05 14.06
C ASN A 313 23.11 33.88 14.78
N SER A 314 22.50 34.95 15.32
CA SER A 314 21.14 34.90 15.86
C SER A 314 20.09 34.88 14.76
N LEU A 315 20.15 35.80 13.78
CA LEU A 315 19.19 35.85 12.66
C LEU A 315 19.04 34.47 11.99
N ARG A 316 20.16 33.88 11.56
CA ARG A 316 20.22 32.58 10.87
C ARG A 316 19.55 31.41 11.59
N LYS A 317 19.37 31.51 12.92
CA LYS A 317 18.72 30.45 13.71
C LYS A 317 17.20 30.62 13.76
N TYR A 318 16.70 31.83 13.50
CA TYR A 318 15.28 32.18 13.48
C TYR A 318 14.72 32.32 12.06
N ASP A 319 15.53 32.67 11.06
CA ASP A 319 15.16 32.70 9.63
C ASP A 319 14.44 31.40 9.18
N LEU A 320 14.89 30.26 9.70
CA LEU A 320 14.35 28.94 9.37
C LEU A 320 13.09 28.54 10.18
N ALA A 321 12.65 29.35 11.15
CA ALA A 321 11.47 29.06 11.98
C ALA A 321 10.18 29.07 11.14
N LEU A 322 9.99 30.12 10.35
CA LEU A 322 8.82 30.33 9.50
C LEU A 322 8.76 29.28 8.37
N ALA A 323 9.92 28.95 7.79
CA ALA A 323 10.07 27.86 6.83
C ALA A 323 9.65 26.49 7.41
N LYS A 324 10.08 26.16 8.63
CA LYS A 324 9.70 24.92 9.33
C LYS A 324 8.21 24.87 9.65
N ALA A 325 7.62 25.99 10.09
CA ALA A 325 6.18 26.06 10.33
C ALA A 325 5.39 25.77 9.04
N VAL A 326 5.77 26.37 7.91
CA VAL A 326 5.15 26.09 6.60
C VAL A 326 5.35 24.64 6.18
N GLN A 327 6.55 24.07 6.34
CA GLN A 327 6.81 22.66 6.08
C GLN A 327 5.93 21.73 6.93
N SER A 328 5.72 22.04 8.22
CA SER A 328 4.82 21.30 9.09
C SER A 328 3.36 21.42 8.66
N ILE A 329 2.91 22.62 8.27
CA ILE A 329 1.54 22.89 7.81
C ILE A 329 1.25 22.11 6.53
N ILE A 330 2.13 22.17 5.52
CA ILE A 330 1.98 21.42 4.27
C ILE A 330 2.01 19.91 4.51
N SER A 331 2.88 19.44 5.42
CA SER A 331 2.94 18.01 5.81
C SER A 331 1.61 17.55 6.42
N ALA A 332 1.00 18.36 7.30
CA ALA A 332 -0.31 18.06 7.89
C ALA A 332 -1.43 18.05 6.84
N ILE A 333 -1.46 19.03 5.92
CA ILE A 333 -2.44 19.09 4.82
C ILE A 333 -2.38 17.84 3.94
N VAL A 334 -1.19 17.37 3.55
CA VAL A 334 -1.01 16.15 2.74
C VAL A 334 -1.48 14.90 3.50
N ARG A 335 -1.14 14.82 4.79
CA ARG A 335 -1.50 13.74 5.70
C ARG A 335 -3.02 13.63 5.87
N GLU A 336 -3.68 14.76 6.10
CA GLU A 336 -5.13 14.88 6.24
C GLU A 336 -5.87 14.57 4.92
N GLN A 337 -5.42 15.12 3.77
CA GLN A 337 -6.02 14.81 2.46
C GLN A 337 -6.01 13.29 2.20
N ASN A 338 -4.88 12.65 2.51
CA ASN A 338 -4.71 11.20 2.37
C ASN A 338 -5.55 10.40 3.38
N PHE A 339 -5.70 10.90 4.60
CA PHE A 339 -6.50 10.25 5.65
C PHE A 339 -7.99 10.32 5.35
N VAL A 340 -8.53 11.49 4.99
CA VAL A 340 -9.92 11.67 4.56
C VAL A 340 -10.26 10.78 3.35
N THR A 341 -9.32 10.66 2.40
CA THR A 341 -9.45 9.75 1.26
C THR A 341 -9.62 8.29 1.71
N ASP A 342 -8.80 7.83 2.65
CA ASP A 342 -8.81 6.46 3.16
C ASP A 342 -9.96 6.17 4.13
N LEU A 343 -10.40 7.16 4.92
CA LEU A 343 -11.46 7.06 5.92
C LEU A 343 -12.85 6.99 5.30
N PHE A 344 -13.12 7.89 4.35
CA PHE A 344 -14.41 7.99 3.66
C PHE A 344 -14.45 7.24 2.32
N HIS A 345 -13.40 6.48 2.00
CA HIS A 345 -13.30 5.66 0.79
C HIS A 345 -13.53 6.50 -0.49
N LEU A 346 -12.88 7.67 -0.56
CA LEU A 346 -13.07 8.60 -1.67
C LEU A 346 -12.33 8.11 -2.91
N GLY A 347 -13.05 7.91 -4.01
CA GLY A 347 -12.51 7.34 -5.25
C GLY A 347 -12.35 5.81 -5.27
N THR A 348 -12.81 5.06 -4.26
CA THR A 348 -12.76 3.60 -4.29
C THR A 348 -13.76 2.99 -5.27
N SER A 349 -13.32 2.02 -6.05
CA SER A 349 -14.15 1.22 -6.97
C SER A 349 -14.78 -0.03 -6.35
N TYR A 350 -14.30 -0.46 -5.18
CA TYR A 350 -14.84 -1.60 -4.44
C TYR A 350 -15.91 -1.17 -3.43
N GLY A 351 -16.89 -2.05 -3.21
CA GLY A 351 -17.98 -1.86 -2.26
C GLY A 351 -17.80 -2.56 -0.91
N TYR A 352 -18.72 -2.33 0.03
CA TYR A 352 -18.64 -2.83 1.40
C TYR A 352 -18.55 -4.35 1.48
N MET A 353 -19.36 -5.07 0.69
CA MET A 353 -19.29 -6.54 0.64
C MET A 353 -17.97 -7.08 0.07
N ALA A 354 -17.20 -6.27 -0.67
CA ALA A 354 -15.85 -6.62 -1.10
C ALA A 354 -14.80 -6.27 -0.03
N TRP A 355 -14.98 -5.19 0.72
CA TRP A 355 -14.17 -4.84 1.90
C TRP A 355 -14.21 -5.95 2.96
N VAL A 356 -15.43 -6.37 3.37
CA VAL A 356 -15.63 -7.43 4.38
C VAL A 356 -14.99 -8.77 3.97
N ARG A 357 -14.92 -9.08 2.67
CA ARG A 357 -14.22 -10.29 2.16
C ARG A 357 -12.71 -10.12 1.99
N GLY A 358 -12.24 -8.91 1.70
CA GLY A 358 -10.83 -8.62 1.43
C GLY A 358 -9.98 -8.38 2.68
N GLY A 359 -10.60 -8.34 3.86
CA GLY A 359 -9.96 -7.96 5.11
C GLY A 359 -9.76 -6.45 5.25
N HIS A 360 -9.60 -6.00 6.51
CA HIS A 360 -9.37 -4.59 6.82
C HIS A 360 -8.01 -4.16 6.28
N LYS A 361 -8.00 -3.42 5.17
CA LYS A 361 -6.76 -2.85 4.62
C LYS A 361 -6.19 -1.85 5.61
N THR A 362 -4.96 -2.05 6.04
CA THR A 362 -4.21 -1.08 6.85
C THR A 362 -4.22 0.30 6.20
N ILE A 363 -4.09 1.36 7.01
CA ILE A 363 -3.94 2.73 6.51
C ILE A 363 -2.72 2.77 5.56
N GLY A 364 -2.81 3.52 4.46
CA GLY A 364 -1.65 3.78 3.62
C GLY A 364 -0.60 4.63 4.35
N LYS A 365 0.58 4.83 3.74
CA LYS A 365 1.52 5.86 4.21
C LYS A 365 0.86 7.23 3.96
N LEU A 366 0.38 7.87 5.03
CA LEU A 366 -0.33 9.15 4.96
C LEU A 366 0.61 10.30 4.64
N ASP A 367 1.86 10.24 5.11
CA ASP A 367 2.85 11.32 5.07
C ASP A 367 3.54 11.46 3.69
N ARG A 368 2.98 10.88 2.63
CA ARG A 368 3.54 10.90 1.27
C ARG A 368 2.49 11.33 0.24
N PRO A 369 2.83 12.20 -0.73
CA PRO A 369 1.97 12.48 -1.87
C PRO A 369 1.61 11.20 -2.62
N ARG A 370 0.40 11.14 -3.20
CA ARG A 370 -0.10 9.99 -3.95
C ARG A 370 -0.20 10.33 -5.43
N GLU A 371 -0.19 9.30 -6.28
CA GLU A 371 -0.32 9.43 -7.74
C GLU A 371 -1.58 10.21 -8.14
N GLN A 372 -1.48 10.98 -9.23
CA GLN A 372 -2.57 11.86 -9.65
C GLN A 372 -3.79 11.09 -10.17
N THR A 373 -4.96 11.33 -9.58
CA THR A 373 -6.21 10.72 -10.04
C THR A 373 -6.67 11.27 -11.40
N THR A 374 -7.19 10.41 -12.26
CA THR A 374 -7.86 10.79 -13.52
C THR A 374 -9.26 11.41 -13.31
N ASP A 375 -9.95 11.09 -12.21
CA ASP A 375 -11.30 11.59 -11.94
C ASP A 375 -11.34 13.08 -11.56
N ILE A 376 -11.88 13.88 -12.49
CA ILE A 376 -12.09 15.33 -12.37
C ILE A 376 -13.15 15.66 -11.28
N LYS A 377 -14.16 14.80 -11.09
CA LYS A 377 -15.19 15.00 -10.06
C LYS A 377 -14.61 14.80 -8.66
N LEU A 378 -13.81 13.74 -8.47
CA LEU A 378 -13.08 13.52 -7.22
C LEU A 378 -12.11 14.68 -6.93
N LYS A 379 -11.31 15.11 -7.92
CA LYS A 379 -10.43 16.28 -7.81
C LYS A 379 -11.20 17.52 -7.32
N LYS A 380 -12.32 17.89 -7.97
CA LYS A 380 -13.14 19.04 -7.56
C LYS A 380 -13.76 18.89 -6.16
N ARG A 381 -14.22 17.68 -5.79
CA ARG A 381 -14.78 17.42 -4.45
C ARG A 381 -13.70 17.49 -3.37
N MET A 382 -12.50 16.99 -3.64
CA MET A 382 -11.36 17.07 -2.71
C MET A 382 -10.93 18.53 -2.51
N MET A 383 -10.82 19.33 -3.58
CA MET A 383 -10.52 20.76 -3.47
C MET A 383 -11.50 21.51 -2.56
N GLY A 384 -12.80 21.17 -2.61
CA GLY A 384 -13.81 21.74 -1.71
C GLY A 384 -13.61 21.30 -0.24
N LEU A 385 -13.49 19.99 0.01
CA LEU A 385 -13.27 19.47 1.36
C LEU A 385 -12.00 20.03 2.02
N MET A 386 -10.91 20.20 1.25
CA MET A 386 -9.67 20.81 1.76
C MET A 386 -9.83 22.31 2.04
N ASP A 387 -10.62 23.04 1.25
CA ASP A 387 -10.89 24.47 1.51
C ASP A 387 -11.80 24.68 2.73
N ASP A 388 -12.77 23.79 2.96
CA ASP A 388 -13.60 23.84 4.16
C ASP A 388 -12.83 23.44 5.43
N MET A 389 -11.89 22.48 5.34
CA MET A 389 -10.99 22.15 6.46
C MET A 389 -9.99 23.27 6.76
N PHE A 390 -9.24 23.76 5.76
CA PHE A 390 -8.16 24.73 5.96
C PHE A 390 -8.59 26.18 5.66
N LYS A 391 -9.85 26.51 5.97
CA LYS A 391 -10.53 27.73 5.54
C LYS A 391 -9.88 29.02 6.05
N GLY A 392 -9.35 29.80 5.10
CA GLY A 392 -8.67 31.08 5.37
C GLY A 392 -7.17 30.94 5.71
N LEU A 393 -6.63 29.73 5.80
CA LEU A 393 -5.23 29.47 6.18
C LEU A 393 -4.21 30.29 5.38
N LEU A 394 -4.38 30.38 4.06
CA LEU A 394 -3.49 31.17 3.19
C LEU A 394 -3.51 32.68 3.53
N VAL A 395 -4.64 33.22 3.98
CA VAL A 395 -4.76 34.63 4.37
C VAL A 395 -4.07 34.86 5.71
N ASP A 396 -4.40 34.04 6.71
CA ASP A 396 -3.82 34.12 8.06
C ASP A 396 -2.28 33.96 7.98
N LEU A 397 -1.80 32.95 7.25
CA LEU A 397 -0.38 32.68 7.05
C LEU A 397 0.35 33.83 6.34
N MET A 398 -0.20 34.35 5.24
CA MET A 398 0.40 35.49 4.54
C MET A 398 0.42 36.76 5.38
N THR A 399 -0.64 37.04 6.17
CA THR A 399 -0.65 38.19 7.09
C THR A 399 0.41 38.09 8.19
N ASN A 400 0.77 36.88 8.64
CA ASN A 400 1.89 36.66 9.57
C ASN A 400 3.25 36.83 8.85
N ILE A 401 3.40 36.31 7.63
CA ILE A 401 4.60 36.50 6.78
C ILE A 401 4.86 37.99 6.51
N GLU A 402 3.82 38.75 6.16
CA GLU A 402 3.86 40.19 5.86
C GLU A 402 4.18 41.05 7.11
N GLN A 403 4.04 40.53 8.33
CA GLN A 403 4.53 41.17 9.55
C GLN A 403 6.02 40.93 9.75
N VAL A 404 6.50 39.69 9.56
CA VAL A 404 7.94 39.36 9.62
C VAL A 404 8.73 40.10 8.55
N ALA A 405 8.17 40.22 7.34
CA ALA A 405 8.76 40.95 6.22
C ALA A 405 9.14 42.41 6.54
N ARG A 406 8.40 43.07 7.44
CA ARG A 406 8.66 44.47 7.85
C ARG A 406 9.85 44.63 8.80
N ILE A 407 10.33 43.52 9.38
CA ILE A 407 11.42 43.50 10.36
C ILE A 407 12.69 42.96 9.70
N SER A 408 12.60 41.82 9.01
CA SER A 408 13.69 41.33 8.17
C SER A 408 13.16 40.65 6.90
N SER A 409 13.24 41.37 5.78
CA SER A 409 12.89 40.84 4.45
C SER A 409 13.81 39.71 4.00
N ILE A 410 15.00 39.59 4.59
CA ILE A 410 16.01 38.56 4.23
C ILE A 410 15.55 37.16 4.68
N SER A 411 14.84 37.05 5.82
CA SER A 411 14.25 35.80 6.28
C SER A 411 13.25 35.21 5.26
N LEU A 412 12.66 36.03 4.38
CA LEU A 412 11.76 35.57 3.32
C LEU A 412 12.46 34.70 2.28
N VAL A 413 13.77 34.86 2.05
CA VAL A 413 14.51 34.09 1.04
C VAL A 413 14.58 32.61 1.43
N ALA A 414 14.79 32.31 2.71
CA ALA A 414 14.75 30.95 3.24
C ALA A 414 13.35 30.31 3.13
N LEU A 415 12.30 31.12 3.35
CA LEU A 415 10.92 30.69 3.16
C LEU A 415 10.58 30.44 1.68
N LEU A 416 10.98 31.33 0.77
CA LEU A 416 10.74 31.20 -0.67
C LEU A 416 11.36 29.91 -1.23
N ALA A 417 12.64 29.65 -0.92
CA ALA A 417 13.31 28.40 -1.30
C ALA A 417 12.61 27.15 -0.73
N THR A 418 12.04 27.25 0.48
CA THR A 418 11.27 26.15 1.10
C THR A 418 9.91 25.95 0.42
N VAL A 419 9.24 27.03 0.01
CA VAL A 419 7.98 26.97 -0.76
C VAL A 419 8.21 26.36 -2.15
N GLU A 420 9.33 26.66 -2.79
CA GLU A 420 9.72 26.09 -4.08
C GLU A 420 10.06 24.59 -3.98
N ASP A 421 10.88 24.18 -3.02
CA ASP A 421 11.18 22.77 -2.71
C ASP A 421 9.89 21.97 -2.42
N LEU A 422 9.00 22.49 -1.57
CA LEU A 422 7.70 21.88 -1.30
C LEU A 422 6.79 21.82 -2.54
N THR A 423 6.86 22.79 -3.44
CA THR A 423 6.09 22.77 -4.69
C THR A 423 6.60 21.66 -5.61
N VAL A 424 7.91 21.49 -5.74
CA VAL A 424 8.53 20.41 -6.53
C VAL A 424 8.25 19.03 -5.92
N GLN A 425 8.29 18.89 -4.59
CA GLN A 425 7.97 17.63 -3.89
C GLN A 425 6.50 17.20 -4.06
N LEU A 426 5.59 18.13 -4.37
CA LEU A 426 4.17 17.86 -4.60
C LEU A 426 3.79 17.78 -6.08
N ASP A 427 4.69 18.11 -7.01
CA ASP A 427 4.37 18.12 -8.44
C ASP A 427 3.95 16.73 -8.96
N ASN A 428 3.07 16.73 -9.97
CA ASN A 428 2.44 15.54 -10.57
C ASN A 428 1.67 14.62 -9.59
N SER A 429 1.41 15.05 -8.35
CA SER A 429 0.63 14.30 -7.36
C SER A 429 -0.88 14.59 -7.41
N ASN A 430 -1.65 13.94 -6.54
CA ASN A 430 -3.05 14.27 -6.25
C ASN A 430 -3.25 15.47 -5.29
N GLN A 431 -2.18 16.12 -4.82
CA GLN A 431 -2.22 17.13 -3.75
C GLN A 431 -2.53 18.54 -4.29
N GLN A 432 -3.60 18.68 -5.07
CA GLN A 432 -3.91 19.91 -5.81
C GLN A 432 -4.15 21.13 -4.90
N TYR A 433 -4.66 20.94 -3.68
CA TYR A 433 -4.92 22.01 -2.72
C TYR A 433 -3.61 22.67 -2.22
N PRO A 434 -2.66 21.95 -1.59
CA PRO A 434 -1.39 22.55 -1.17
C PRO A 434 -0.55 23.05 -2.35
N ILE A 435 -0.61 22.44 -3.54
CA ILE A 435 0.08 22.98 -4.74
C ILE A 435 -0.46 24.37 -5.10
N LEU A 436 -1.79 24.56 -5.12
CA LEU A 436 -2.40 25.86 -5.38
C LEU A 436 -2.07 26.88 -4.29
N MET A 437 -2.08 26.46 -3.02
CA MET A 437 -1.69 27.29 -1.88
C MET A 437 -0.23 27.77 -2.00
N LEU A 438 0.71 26.85 -2.23
CA LEU A 438 2.14 27.14 -2.40
C LEU A 438 2.41 28.02 -3.62
N THR A 439 1.77 27.75 -4.76
CA THR A 439 1.86 28.60 -5.97
C THR A 439 1.42 30.04 -5.69
N ASN A 440 0.40 30.22 -4.86
CA ASN A 440 -0.07 31.55 -4.46
C ASN A 440 0.81 32.20 -3.38
N MET A 441 1.44 31.42 -2.50
CA MET A 441 2.47 31.91 -1.57
C MET A 441 3.72 32.37 -2.31
N GLN A 442 4.26 31.55 -3.22
CA GLN A 442 5.46 31.85 -4.00
C GLN A 442 5.32 33.21 -4.70
N LYS A 443 4.23 33.41 -5.46
CA LYS A 443 3.94 34.69 -6.15
C LYS A 443 3.90 35.90 -5.21
N ARG A 444 3.36 35.74 -3.99
CA ARG A 444 3.33 36.83 -3.00
C ARG A 444 4.71 37.07 -2.38
N LEU A 445 5.45 36.01 -2.09
CA LEU A 445 6.81 36.07 -1.54
C LEU A 445 7.80 36.72 -2.53
N THR A 446 7.73 36.34 -3.81
CA THR A 446 8.47 36.98 -4.90
C THR A 446 8.14 38.47 -4.96
N ASN A 447 6.86 38.85 -5.08
CA ASN A 447 6.46 40.28 -5.09
C ASN A 447 6.92 41.06 -3.84
N LEU A 448 6.89 40.45 -2.64
CA LEU A 448 7.38 41.09 -1.41
C LEU A 448 8.91 41.29 -1.44
N PHE A 449 9.65 40.34 -2.00
CA PHE A 449 11.10 40.42 -2.12
C PHE A 449 11.53 41.40 -3.22
N ASP A 450 10.86 41.40 -4.38
CA ASP A 450 11.10 42.34 -5.48
C ASP A 450 10.88 43.79 -5.02
N ASN A 451 9.76 44.07 -4.34
CA ASN A 451 9.49 45.38 -3.73
C ASN A 451 10.60 45.80 -2.74
N PHE A 452 11.10 44.87 -1.91
CA PHE A 452 12.19 45.16 -0.98
C PHE A 452 13.52 45.46 -1.70
N ILE A 453 13.81 44.76 -2.81
CA ILE A 453 14.98 45.02 -3.64
C ILE A 453 14.87 46.40 -4.32
N ASP A 454 13.71 46.75 -4.87
CA ASP A 454 13.45 48.09 -5.43
C ASP A 454 13.59 49.20 -4.36
N GLU A 455 13.12 48.97 -3.13
CA GLU A 455 13.36 49.87 -2.00
C GLU A 455 14.85 50.01 -1.64
N GLN A 456 15.63 48.92 -1.69
CA GLN A 456 17.08 48.98 -1.44
C GLN A 456 17.81 49.72 -2.57
N ILE A 457 17.45 49.46 -3.84
CA ILE A 457 18.02 50.13 -5.00
C ILE A 457 17.74 51.64 -4.91
N LYS A 458 16.49 52.02 -4.68
CA LYS A 458 16.08 53.42 -4.52
C LYS A 458 16.81 54.11 -3.36
N ALA A 459 16.98 53.45 -2.22
CA ALA A 459 17.74 54.01 -1.09
C ALA A 459 19.23 54.24 -1.44
N ILE A 460 19.82 53.40 -2.29
CA ILE A 460 21.18 53.58 -2.81
C ILE A 460 21.22 54.76 -3.81
N GLU A 461 20.28 54.85 -4.74
CA GLU A 461 20.19 55.95 -5.72
C GLU A 461 19.94 57.32 -5.07
N GLU A 462 19.09 57.39 -4.03
CA GLU A 462 18.82 58.60 -3.28
C GLU A 462 20.00 59.04 -2.38
N THR A 463 21.03 58.20 -2.18
CA THR A 463 22.21 58.50 -1.36
C THR A 463 23.18 59.47 -2.07
N LYS A 464 22.80 60.76 -2.05
CA LYS A 464 23.57 61.86 -2.65
C LYS A 464 24.96 62.04 -2.01
N VAL A 465 26.00 61.68 -2.75
CA VAL A 465 27.40 61.87 -2.37
C VAL A 465 27.75 63.37 -2.42
N THR A 466 27.76 64.02 -1.25
CA THR A 466 28.13 65.44 -1.15
C THR A 466 29.60 65.66 -1.50
N THR A 467 29.96 66.86 -1.96
CA THR A 467 31.34 67.17 -2.40
C THR A 467 32.40 67.00 -1.29
N LYS A 468 32.01 67.12 -0.01
CA LYS A 468 32.87 66.83 1.16
C LYS A 468 32.96 65.33 1.52
N LYS A 469 32.14 64.47 0.92
CA LYS A 469 32.18 62.99 1.04
C LYS A 469 32.70 62.29 -0.23
N ARG A 470 33.36 63.03 -1.15
CA ARG A 470 33.93 62.46 -2.39
C ARG A 470 35.18 61.61 -2.18
N SER A 471 35.78 61.65 -0.99
CA SER A 471 36.82 60.73 -0.55
C SER A 471 36.31 59.89 0.62
N GLY A 472 36.65 58.59 0.61
CA GLY A 472 36.09 57.60 1.52
C GLY A 472 34.98 56.76 0.87
N ILE A 473 34.52 55.74 1.60
CA ILE A 473 33.60 54.71 1.11
C ILE A 473 32.22 54.91 1.73
N LEU A 474 31.17 54.65 0.95
CA LEU A 474 29.80 54.93 1.35
C LEU A 474 29.40 54.01 2.52
N PRO A 475 28.82 54.54 3.63
CA PRO A 475 28.58 53.78 4.86
C PRO A 475 27.74 52.50 4.69
N PHE A 476 26.96 52.44 3.61
CA PHE A 476 26.14 51.28 3.26
C PHE A 476 26.96 50.09 2.71
N ILE A 477 28.21 50.32 2.25
CA ILE A 477 29.13 49.27 1.77
C ILE A 477 29.82 48.60 2.98
N ARG A 478 29.01 47.96 3.83
CA ARG A 478 29.42 47.38 5.14
C ARG A 478 30.52 46.32 5.06
N ILE A 479 30.75 45.71 3.89
CA ILE A 479 31.77 44.68 3.68
C ILE A 479 33.19 45.27 3.65
N PHE A 480 33.37 46.49 3.12
CA PHE A 480 34.72 47.02 2.89
C PHE A 480 35.49 47.28 4.20
N PRO A 481 34.94 47.95 5.25
CA PRO A 481 35.68 48.22 6.48
C PRO A 481 36.23 46.93 7.12
N ALA A 482 35.40 45.89 7.25
CA ALA A 482 35.82 44.61 7.81
C ALA A 482 36.91 43.91 6.97
N SER A 483 36.87 44.06 5.64
CA SER A 483 37.91 43.54 4.74
C SER A 483 39.22 44.34 4.88
N TYR A 484 39.13 45.66 4.92
CA TYR A 484 40.26 46.57 5.12
C TYR A 484 40.95 46.30 6.46
N ASP A 485 40.21 46.24 7.57
CA ASP A 485 40.76 46.00 8.91
C ASP A 485 41.43 44.62 9.00
N LEU A 486 40.85 43.60 8.38
CA LEU A 486 41.43 42.26 8.28
C LEU A 486 42.76 42.27 7.50
N HIS A 487 42.78 42.89 6.31
CA HIS A 487 43.98 42.95 5.47
C HIS A 487 45.08 43.83 6.07
N LEU A 488 44.72 44.96 6.69
CA LEU A 488 45.61 45.83 7.45
C LEU A 488 46.26 45.07 8.62
N THR A 489 45.45 44.42 9.46
CA THR A 489 45.92 43.61 10.59
C THR A 489 46.82 42.46 10.13
N THR A 490 46.47 41.81 9.01
CA THR A 490 47.28 40.73 8.43
C THR A 490 48.61 41.26 7.90
N TYR A 491 48.62 42.40 7.21
CA TYR A 491 49.85 43.04 6.73
C TYR A 491 50.77 43.45 7.89
N ILE A 492 50.22 44.05 8.93
CA ILE A 492 50.94 44.42 10.16
C ILE A 492 51.60 43.18 10.78
N LYS A 493 50.83 42.11 11.01
CA LYS A 493 51.32 40.85 11.60
C LYS A 493 52.40 40.17 10.78
N LEU A 494 52.23 40.12 9.46
CA LEU A 494 53.25 39.58 8.55
C LEU A 494 54.54 40.40 8.57
N ASN A 495 54.47 41.71 8.81
CA ASN A 495 55.65 42.57 8.95
C ASN A 495 56.33 42.42 10.32
N ALA A 496 55.58 42.39 11.42
CA ALA A 496 56.12 42.10 12.75
C ALA A 496 56.81 40.72 12.81
N ARG A 497 56.16 39.67 12.32
CA ARG A 497 56.74 38.31 12.20
C ARG A 497 57.97 38.26 11.28
N ARG A 498 58.14 39.21 10.35
CA ARG A 498 59.33 39.29 9.50
C ARG A 498 60.52 40.01 10.14
N ALA A 499 60.31 40.69 11.28
CA ALA A 499 61.36 41.34 12.06
C ALA A 499 61.80 40.49 13.25
N ILE A 500 60.84 39.98 14.04
CA ILE A 500 61.07 39.23 15.30
C ILE A 500 60.53 37.79 15.25
N GLY A 501 60.54 37.18 14.06
CA GLY A 501 59.86 35.91 13.77
C GLY A 501 60.14 34.74 14.72
N LYS A 502 61.41 34.42 15.00
CA LYS A 502 61.76 33.29 15.89
C LYS A 502 61.39 33.57 17.36
N LEU A 503 61.35 34.84 17.76
CA LEU A 503 60.92 35.26 19.10
C LEU A 503 59.41 35.05 19.24
N LEU A 504 58.64 35.48 18.22
CA LEU A 504 57.22 35.21 18.11
C LEU A 504 56.91 33.71 18.06
N GLU A 505 57.60 32.92 17.23
CA GLU A 505 57.41 31.47 17.14
C GLU A 505 57.64 30.76 18.48
N PHE A 506 58.64 31.19 19.26
CA PHE A 506 58.88 30.65 20.60
C PHE A 506 57.73 30.96 21.57
N PHE A 507 57.31 32.23 21.67
CA PHE A 507 56.24 32.63 22.60
C PHE A 507 54.84 32.20 22.13
N ASP A 508 54.58 32.12 20.83
CA ASP A 508 53.39 31.47 20.25
C ASP A 508 53.34 29.98 20.67
N GLY A 509 54.48 29.30 20.70
CA GLY A 509 54.61 27.93 21.20
C GLY A 509 54.33 27.79 22.71
N VAL A 510 54.80 28.76 23.52
CA VAL A 510 54.52 28.84 24.96
C VAL A 510 53.03 29.07 25.23
N ASP A 511 52.36 29.98 24.51
CA ASP A 511 50.91 30.23 24.63
C ASP A 511 50.03 29.05 24.18
N VAL A 512 50.55 28.18 23.32
CA VAL A 512 49.88 26.90 23.00
C VAL A 512 50.02 25.93 24.16
N LEU A 513 51.21 25.81 24.76
CA LEU A 513 51.47 24.89 25.88
C LEU A 513 50.78 25.30 27.19
N LEU A 514 50.63 26.60 27.45
CA LEU A 514 49.88 27.16 28.58
C LEU A 514 48.40 26.71 28.65
N LYS A 515 47.84 26.18 27.55
CA LYS A 515 46.46 25.65 27.51
C LYS A 515 46.34 24.23 28.06
N THR A 516 47.46 23.54 28.28
CA THR A 516 47.51 22.11 28.65
C THR A 516 48.48 21.79 29.79
N THR A 517 49.30 22.76 30.22
CA THR A 517 50.44 22.55 31.14
C THR A 517 50.55 23.73 32.09
N ALA A 518 50.89 23.50 33.36
CA ALA A 518 50.96 24.58 34.34
C ALA A 518 52.10 25.56 34.02
N PRO A 519 51.97 26.88 34.29
CA PRO A 519 53.00 27.86 33.96
C PRO A 519 54.40 27.51 34.51
N GLN A 520 54.45 26.91 35.70
CA GLN A 520 55.67 26.47 36.38
C GLN A 520 56.36 25.29 35.69
N GLU A 521 55.62 24.46 34.96
CA GLU A 521 56.12 23.23 34.31
C GLU A 521 56.73 23.52 32.93
N ILE A 522 56.34 24.62 32.28
CA ILE A 522 56.77 25.01 30.93
C ILE A 522 58.29 25.20 30.85
N GLY A 523 58.92 25.74 31.90
CA GLY A 523 60.38 25.90 32.00
C GLY A 523 61.18 24.60 31.90
N PHE A 524 60.53 23.44 32.07
CA PHE A 524 61.12 22.10 31.94
C PHE A 524 60.83 21.42 30.59
N HIS A 525 59.94 21.97 29.76
CA HIS A 525 59.57 21.38 28.48
C HIS A 525 60.75 21.38 27.47
N VAL A 526 60.98 20.25 26.79
CA VAL A 526 62.18 20.03 25.94
C VAL A 526 62.37 21.13 24.88
N SER A 527 61.28 21.61 24.27
CA SER A 527 61.33 22.66 23.24
C SER A 527 61.38 24.10 23.77
N TYR A 528 61.01 24.34 25.03
CA TYR A 528 60.80 25.69 25.58
C TYR A 528 61.59 25.98 26.87
N ASN A 529 62.45 25.07 27.31
CA ASN A 529 63.24 25.24 28.53
C ASN A 529 64.17 26.47 28.52
N LYS A 530 64.70 26.81 29.70
CA LYS A 530 65.64 27.93 29.95
C LYS A 530 66.79 28.03 28.95
N ALA A 531 67.30 26.92 28.41
CA ALA A 531 68.38 26.93 27.43
C ALA A 531 67.91 27.35 26.03
N GLN A 532 66.74 26.90 25.59
CA GLN A 532 66.14 27.34 24.32
C GLN A 532 65.68 28.80 24.40
N LEU A 533 65.05 29.21 25.50
CA LEU A 533 64.68 30.61 25.74
C LEU A 533 65.90 31.54 25.64
N LYS A 534 66.98 31.22 26.37
CA LYS A 534 68.24 31.99 26.30
C LYS A 534 68.79 32.06 24.88
N LYS A 535 68.76 30.94 24.14
CA LYS A 535 69.21 30.87 22.74
C LYS A 535 68.36 31.71 21.79
N VAL A 536 67.06 31.87 22.06
CA VAL A 536 66.17 32.74 21.26
C VAL A 536 66.38 34.21 21.60
N ILE A 537 66.47 34.59 22.88
CA ILE A 537 66.76 35.98 23.29
C ILE A 537 68.11 36.45 22.72
N GLN A 538 69.15 35.61 22.77
CA GLN A 538 70.47 35.92 22.21
C GLN A 538 70.51 36.08 20.67
N GLN A 539 69.43 35.76 19.95
CA GLN A 539 69.28 36.04 18.51
C GLN A 539 68.57 37.39 18.25
N TYR A 540 68.16 38.12 19.29
CA TYR A 540 67.54 39.44 19.19
C TYR A 540 68.13 40.45 20.19
N PRO A 541 69.46 40.67 20.20
CA PRO A 541 70.04 41.78 20.94
C PRO A 541 69.50 43.12 20.39
N TRP A 542 69.46 44.16 21.22
CA TRP A 542 68.83 45.44 20.87
C TRP A 542 69.28 46.01 19.50
N LYS A 543 70.57 45.89 19.20
CA LYS A 543 71.18 46.35 17.93
C LYS A 543 70.64 45.64 16.69
N GLU A 544 70.18 44.40 16.82
CA GLU A 544 69.54 43.63 15.75
C GLU A 544 68.04 43.94 15.65
N VAL A 545 67.36 44.10 16.78
CA VAL A 545 65.96 44.57 16.84
C VAL A 545 65.82 45.94 16.17
N LYS A 546 66.64 46.94 16.54
CA LYS A 546 66.65 48.27 15.90
C LYS A 546 66.89 48.20 14.39
N ARG A 547 67.88 47.42 13.94
CA ARG A 547 68.14 47.18 12.51
C ARG A 547 66.96 46.52 11.79
N SER A 548 66.24 45.61 12.44
CA SER A 548 65.07 44.97 11.87
C SER A 548 63.92 45.97 11.70
N ILE A 549 63.71 46.87 12.66
CA ILE A 549 62.73 47.97 12.62
C ILE A 549 63.10 48.99 11.54
N ASP A 550 64.38 49.41 11.43
CA ASP A 550 64.87 50.29 10.33
C ASP A 550 64.60 49.68 8.94
N SER A 551 64.77 48.36 8.83
CA SER A 551 64.55 47.61 7.59
C SER A 551 63.06 47.44 7.29
N LEU A 552 62.23 47.36 8.34
CA LEU A 552 60.78 47.34 8.23
C LEU A 552 60.24 48.70 7.79
N TYR A 553 60.73 49.79 8.38
CA TYR A 553 60.39 51.17 8.02
C TYR A 553 60.60 51.41 6.53
N LYS A 554 61.80 51.09 6.02
CA LYS A 554 62.15 51.22 4.59
C LYS A 554 61.24 50.39 3.68
N ARG A 555 60.76 49.23 4.13
CA ARG A 555 59.79 48.40 3.38
C ARG A 555 58.40 49.04 3.39
N VAL A 556 57.84 49.35 4.56
CA VAL A 556 56.51 49.95 4.68
C VAL A 556 56.45 51.30 3.95
N ASN A 557 57.49 52.13 4.07
CA ASN A 557 57.60 53.40 3.35
C ASN A 557 57.71 53.21 1.83
N LYS A 558 58.33 52.13 1.33
CA LYS A 558 58.32 51.80 -0.12
C LYS A 558 56.96 51.26 -0.59
N HIS A 559 56.17 50.65 0.28
CA HIS A 559 54.86 50.08 -0.08
C HIS A 559 53.75 51.14 -0.12
N PHE A 560 53.91 52.26 0.61
CA PHE A 560 52.89 53.30 0.78
C PHE A 560 53.48 54.72 0.65
N SER A 561 54.53 54.91 -0.15
CA SER A 561 55.16 56.24 -0.36
C SER A 561 54.24 57.26 -1.02
N ASP A 562 53.35 56.76 -1.87
CA ASP A 562 52.61 57.54 -2.87
C ASP A 562 51.17 57.88 -2.40
N GLU A 563 50.74 57.31 -1.26
CA GLU A 563 49.42 57.54 -0.66
C GLU A 563 49.54 58.33 0.65
N ASP A 564 49.06 59.59 0.63
CA ASP A 564 49.12 60.45 1.81
C ASP A 564 48.28 59.91 2.97
N GLY A 565 48.92 59.78 4.13
CA GLY A 565 48.31 59.33 5.38
C GLY A 565 48.33 57.81 5.60
N LEU A 566 48.15 56.98 4.57
CA LEU A 566 48.07 55.51 4.76
C LEU A 566 49.36 54.94 5.39
N PHE A 567 50.53 55.42 4.97
CA PHE A 567 51.80 55.07 5.61
C PHE A 567 51.79 55.29 7.13
N GLN A 568 51.19 56.39 7.60
CA GLN A 568 51.15 56.74 9.02
C GLN A 568 50.23 55.79 9.80
N VAL A 569 49.07 55.44 9.23
CA VAL A 569 48.13 54.47 9.83
C VAL A 569 48.75 53.09 9.93
N VAL A 570 49.38 52.62 8.85
CA VAL A 570 50.07 51.31 8.83
C VAL A 570 51.26 51.31 9.80
N TRP A 571 52.06 52.38 9.85
CA TRP A 571 53.21 52.46 10.76
C TRP A 571 52.80 52.53 12.23
N HIS A 572 51.71 53.24 12.57
CA HIS A 572 51.14 53.24 13.92
C HIS A 572 50.67 51.85 14.33
N GLY A 573 49.92 51.15 13.46
CA GLY A 573 49.48 49.78 13.73
C GLY A 573 50.65 48.80 13.88
N VAL A 574 51.75 48.98 13.13
CA VAL A 574 53.01 48.23 13.35
C VAL A 574 53.61 48.54 14.72
N GLN A 575 53.67 49.81 15.13
CA GLN A 575 54.18 50.20 16.45
C GLN A 575 53.34 49.57 17.58
N GLU A 576 52.02 49.61 17.48
CA GLU A 576 51.09 49.00 18.46
C GLU A 576 51.24 47.47 18.53
N GLU A 577 51.41 46.80 17.39
CA GLU A 577 51.64 45.35 17.33
C GLU A 577 52.94 44.96 18.07
N PHE A 578 54.04 45.68 17.81
CA PHE A 578 55.32 45.47 18.51
C PHE A 578 55.23 45.74 20.01
N ILE A 579 54.48 46.77 20.44
CA ILE A 579 54.26 47.06 21.86
C ILE A 579 53.45 45.95 22.52
N ARG A 580 52.38 45.47 21.87
CA ARG A 580 51.54 44.39 22.39
C ARG A 580 52.33 43.08 22.49
N ASP A 581 53.15 42.76 21.49
CA ASP A 581 53.96 41.55 21.48
C ASP A 581 55.12 41.64 22.51
N TYR A 582 55.76 42.80 22.70
CA TYR A 582 56.71 43.03 23.79
C TYR A 582 56.06 42.81 25.17
N ASN A 583 54.93 43.44 25.44
CA ASN A 583 54.21 43.30 26.71
C ASN A 583 53.80 41.84 26.97
N ARG A 584 53.36 41.13 25.93
CA ARG A 584 53.08 39.69 25.97
C ARG A 584 54.33 38.86 26.31
N PHE A 585 55.49 39.16 25.72
CA PHE A 585 56.73 38.45 26.04
C PHE A 585 57.17 38.68 27.49
N ILE A 586 57.06 39.90 28.02
CA ILE A 586 57.37 40.22 29.42
C ILE A 586 56.43 39.48 30.38
N ASP A 587 55.13 39.47 30.10
CA ASP A 587 54.13 38.73 30.90
C ASP A 587 54.39 37.20 30.88
N LEU A 588 54.71 36.62 29.72
CA LEU A 588 55.06 35.21 29.61
C LEU A 588 56.39 34.87 30.30
N LEU A 589 57.40 35.75 30.22
CA LEU A 589 58.65 35.64 30.98
C LEU A 589 58.40 35.63 32.49
N GLN A 590 57.58 36.57 32.98
CA GLN A 590 57.24 36.67 34.40
C GLN A 590 56.44 35.46 34.91
N ARG A 591 55.51 34.92 34.11
CA ARG A 591 54.64 33.80 34.51
C ARG A 591 55.29 32.42 34.42
N CYS A 592 56.15 32.19 33.43
CA CYS A 592 56.67 30.84 33.11
C CYS A 592 58.18 30.69 33.38
N TYR A 593 58.90 31.80 33.61
CA TYR A 593 60.37 31.83 33.66
C TYR A 593 60.93 32.75 34.76
N SER A 594 60.13 33.09 35.78
CA SER A 594 60.54 33.93 36.95
C SER A 594 61.91 33.52 37.51
N ASP A 595 62.10 32.23 37.73
CA ASP A 595 63.25 31.64 38.40
C ASP A 595 64.49 31.57 37.49
N THR A 596 64.36 32.00 36.24
CA THR A 596 65.43 31.93 35.25
C THR A 596 66.40 33.12 35.32
N GLY A 597 65.92 34.29 35.76
CA GLY A 597 66.66 35.56 35.68
C GLY A 597 66.90 36.07 34.26
N LEU A 598 66.11 35.62 33.27
CA LEU A 598 66.22 36.05 31.87
C LEU A 598 65.21 37.17 31.56
N SER A 599 65.72 38.33 31.16
CA SER A 599 64.94 39.42 30.56
C SER A 599 65.25 39.56 29.07
N LEU A 600 64.50 40.42 28.38
CA LEU A 600 64.95 41.00 27.10
C LEU A 600 66.09 42.00 27.37
N GLU A 601 66.93 42.25 26.36
CA GLU A 601 68.08 43.19 26.43
C GLU A 601 67.71 44.65 26.12
N PHE A 602 66.41 44.97 26.03
CA PHE A 602 65.86 46.27 25.69
C PHE A 602 64.51 46.47 26.38
N ASP A 603 64.14 47.72 26.61
CA ASP A 603 62.87 48.09 27.24
C ASP A 603 61.85 48.68 26.23
N ILE A 604 60.59 48.83 26.66
CA ILE A 604 59.55 49.53 25.90
C ILE A 604 59.96 50.97 25.53
N ASN A 605 60.77 51.63 26.36
CA ASN A 605 61.30 52.96 26.08
C ASN A 605 62.28 52.97 24.89
N ASP A 606 63.10 51.93 24.70
CA ASP A 606 64.02 51.80 23.57
C ASP A 606 63.28 51.61 22.24
N LEU A 607 62.22 50.78 22.28
CA LEU A 607 61.29 50.60 21.17
C LEU A 607 60.60 51.92 20.81
N LEU A 608 59.92 52.54 21.77
CA LEU A 608 59.21 53.81 21.57
C LEU A 608 60.13 54.93 21.06
N GLY A 609 61.34 55.02 21.59
CA GLY A 609 62.37 55.95 21.11
C GLY A 609 62.72 55.71 19.65
N THR A 610 62.94 54.46 19.24
CA THR A 610 63.29 54.10 17.86
C THR A 610 62.14 54.33 16.87
N PHE A 611 60.91 53.95 17.23
CA PHE A 611 59.73 54.27 16.42
C PHE A 611 59.52 55.80 16.28
N SER A 612 59.83 56.57 17.33
CA SER A 612 59.76 58.04 17.33
C SER A 612 60.87 58.70 16.50
N GLU A 613 62.12 58.23 16.60
CA GLU A 613 63.24 58.69 15.76
C GLU A 613 62.93 58.51 14.28
N LEU A 614 62.41 57.34 13.89
CA LEU A 614 62.04 57.03 12.51
C LEU A 614 60.84 57.88 12.01
N ALA A 615 59.87 58.15 12.88
CA ALA A 615 58.77 59.08 12.56
C ALA A 615 59.24 60.54 12.39
N GLN A 616 60.23 60.98 13.19
CA GLN A 616 60.78 62.33 13.11
C GLN A 616 61.76 62.51 11.94
N GLY A 617 62.57 61.49 11.61
CA GLY A 617 63.54 61.55 10.51
C GLY A 617 62.89 61.85 9.15
N ASN A 618 61.70 61.33 8.90
CA ASN A 618 60.95 61.57 7.67
C ASN A 618 60.35 63.00 7.59
N ARG A 619 60.11 63.66 8.74
CA ARG A 619 59.74 65.09 8.80
C ARG A 619 60.90 66.06 8.51
N ARG A 620 62.14 65.56 8.39
CA ARG A 620 63.32 66.34 7.97
C ARG A 620 63.73 66.11 6.51
N ASN A 621 63.10 65.14 5.82
CA ASN A 621 63.42 64.72 4.46
C ASN A 621 62.23 64.84 3.47
N ARG A 622 61.17 65.57 3.86
CA ARG A 622 60.10 66.08 2.97
C ARG A 622 60.21 67.59 2.89
#